data_AF-A0A328TMM0-F1
#
_entry.id   AF-A0A328TMM0-F1
#
_cell.length_a   1.000
_cell.length_b   1.000
_cell.length_c   1.000
_cell.angle_alpha   90.00
_cell.angle_beta   90.00
_cell.angle_gamma   90.00
#
_symmetry.space_group_name_H-M   'P 1'
#
loop_
_entity.id
_entity.type
_entity.pdbx_description
1 polymer ?
#
loop_
_entity_poly.entity_id
_entity_poly.type
_entity_poly.pdbx_seq_one_letter_code
_entity_poly.pdbx_strand_id
1 'polypeptide(L)'
;MSVSRLQHYCSGAVSHHYLDHRTGKHKRQTLSQEEMIGRYISHVLARHFKMVRYSGFLTNRKRGTLLPLVYEALLQAREKPEKPGFAVLIKGFLGTDRMHSLQRSAALCRRSG
;
A
#
# COMPACT_ATOMS: atom_id res chain seq x y z
N MET A 1 -13.83 0.81 -4.33
CA MET A 1 -14.47 2.13 -4.11
C MET A 1 -15.32 2.05 -2.86
N SER A 2 -15.30 3.07 -1.99
CA SER A 2 -16.11 3.07 -0.75
C SER A 2 -17.53 3.55 -1.02
N VAL A 3 -18.54 2.87 -0.45
CA VAL A 3 -19.98 3.21 -0.58
C VAL A 3 -20.32 4.56 0.06
N SER A 4 -19.51 5.03 1.01
CA SER A 4 -19.68 6.31 1.72
C SER A 4 -19.53 7.58 0.87
N ARG A 5 -19.38 7.46 -0.46
CA ARG A 5 -19.23 8.59 -1.40
C ARG A 5 -20.35 8.69 -2.44
N LEU A 6 -21.40 7.89 -2.30
CA LEU A 6 -22.55 7.87 -3.20
C LEU A 6 -23.44 9.09 -2.92
N GLN A 7 -23.63 9.95 -3.92
CA GLN A 7 -24.42 11.19 -3.76
C GLN A 7 -25.85 11.04 -4.24
N HIS A 8 -26.05 10.39 -5.38
CA HIS A 8 -27.37 10.30 -5.99
C HIS A 8 -27.53 8.95 -6.69
N TYR A 9 -28.67 8.32 -6.44
CA TYR A 9 -29.10 7.09 -7.08
C TYR A 9 -30.47 7.37 -7.70
N CYS A 10 -30.55 7.36 -9.03
CA CYS A 10 -31.85 7.51 -9.70
C CYS A 10 -31.87 6.64 -10.96
N SER A 11 -32.93 5.83 -11.07
CA SER A 11 -33.32 5.06 -12.26
C SER A 11 -32.15 4.43 -13.04
N GLY A 12 -31.26 3.69 -12.36
CA GLY A 12 -30.17 2.93 -12.99
C GLY A 12 -28.84 3.68 -13.14
N ALA A 13 -28.75 4.96 -12.75
CA ALA A 13 -27.51 5.74 -12.75
C ALA A 13 -27.05 6.07 -11.32
N VAL A 14 -25.74 5.93 -11.08
CA VAL A 14 -25.09 6.16 -9.79
C VAL A 14 -24.05 7.26 -9.92
N SER A 15 -24.25 8.36 -9.19
CA SER A 15 -23.29 9.48 -9.13
C SER A 15 -22.50 9.47 -7.82
N HIS A 16 -21.17 9.56 -7.91
CA HIS A 16 -20.28 9.62 -6.75
C HIS A 16 -19.15 10.65 -6.95
N HIS A 17 -18.66 11.20 -5.83
CA HIS A 17 -17.53 12.12 -5.82
C HIS A 17 -16.28 11.46 -5.24
N TYR A 18 -15.12 11.66 -5.86
CA TYR A 18 -13.84 11.18 -5.35
C TYR A 18 -12.75 12.24 -5.46
N LEU A 19 -11.76 12.14 -4.59
CA LEU A 19 -10.54 12.94 -4.66
C LEU A 19 -9.58 12.26 -5.63
N ASP A 20 -9.21 12.95 -6.70
CA ASP A 20 -8.16 12.49 -7.60
C ASP A 20 -6.81 12.82 -6.98
N HIS A 21 -6.16 11.81 -6.37
CA HIS A 21 -4.86 11.97 -5.71
C HIS A 21 -3.71 12.36 -6.65
N ARG A 22 -3.88 12.22 -7.98
CA ARG A 22 -2.87 12.68 -8.95
C ARG A 22 -2.95 14.19 -9.18
N THR A 23 -4.16 14.75 -9.15
CA THR A 23 -4.39 16.18 -9.45
C THR A 23 -4.80 17.01 -8.22
N GLY A 24 -5.08 16.37 -7.09
CA GLY A 24 -5.54 16.99 -5.85
C GLY A 24 -6.98 17.53 -5.91
N LYS A 25 -7.71 17.31 -7.02
CA LYS A 25 -9.05 17.87 -7.24
C LYS A 25 -10.15 16.85 -6.97
N HIS A 26 -11.27 17.32 -6.44
CA HIS A 26 -12.48 16.52 -6.34
C HIS A 26 -13.16 16.41 -7.71
N LYS A 27 -13.44 15.19 -8.15
CA LYS A 27 -14.13 14.89 -9.40
C LYS A 27 -15.44 14.16 -9.12
N ARG A 28 -16.43 14.41 -9.97
CA ARG A 28 -17.72 13.70 -9.98
C ARG A 28 -17.70 12.68 -11.11
N GLN A 29 -18.17 11.47 -10.83
CA GLN A 29 -18.33 10.42 -11.82
C GLN A 29 -19.73 9.82 -11.72
N THR A 30 -20.40 9.74 -12.86
CA THR A 30 -21.69 9.08 -13.04
C THR A 30 -21.46 7.80 -13.83
N LEU A 31 -21.94 6.67 -13.31
CA LEU A 31 -21.82 5.34 -13.90
C LEU A 31 -23.20 4.69 -13.97
N SER A 32 -23.36 3.68 -14.82
CA SER A 32 -24.53 2.81 -14.70
C SER A 32 -24.46 1.96 -13.43
N GLN A 33 -25.61 1.44 -12.99
CA GLN A 33 -25.71 0.56 -11.84
C GLN A 33 -24.87 -0.72 -12.02
N GLU A 34 -24.93 -1.32 -13.21
CA GLU A 34 -24.19 -2.53 -13.56
C GLU A 34 -22.68 -2.29 -13.52
N GLU A 35 -22.21 -1.17 -14.07
CA GLU A 35 -20.79 -0.78 -14.03
C GLU A 35 -20.31 -0.54 -12.60
N MET A 36 -21.13 0.08 -11.76
CA MET A 36 -20.79 0.26 -10.35
C MET A 36 -20.62 -1.10 -9.66
N ILE A 37 -21.58 -2.00 -9.81
CA ILE A 37 -21.55 -3.33 -9.17
C ILE A 37 -20.33 -4.12 -9.67
N GLY A 38 -20.06 -4.11 -10.98
CA GLY A 38 -18.89 -4.77 -11.56
C GLY A 38 -17.57 -4.24 -10.98
N ARG A 39 -17.44 -2.91 -10.80
CA ARG A 39 -16.28 -2.29 -10.15
C ARG A 39 -16.18 -2.59 -8.65
N TYR A 40 -17.32 -2.77 -7.98
CA TYR A 40 -17.34 -3.14 -6.58
C TYR A 40 -16.85 -4.57 -6.39
N ILE A 41 -17.39 -5.52 -7.17
CA ILE A 41 -17.00 -6.93 -7.13
C ILE A 41 -15.53 -7.10 -7.48
N SER A 42 -15.00 -6.40 -8.50
CA SER A 42 -13.58 -6.50 -8.87
C SER A 42 -12.62 -6.00 -7.78
N HIS A 43 -13.10 -5.15 -6.86
CA HIS A 43 -12.31 -4.70 -5.72
C HIS A 43 -12.30 -5.71 -4.56
N VAL A 44 -13.32 -6.56 -4.46
CA VAL A 44 -13.39 -7.61 -3.44
C VAL A 44 -12.55 -8.79 -3.92
N LEU A 45 -11.46 -9.04 -3.21
CA LEU A 45 -10.62 -10.21 -3.49
C LEU A 45 -11.42 -11.50 -3.22
N ALA A 46 -11.17 -12.53 -4.04
CA ALA A 46 -11.78 -13.84 -3.83
C ALA A 46 -11.49 -14.37 -2.42
N ARG A 47 -12.41 -15.16 -1.84
CA ARG A 47 -12.47 -15.54 -0.42
C ARG A 47 -11.22 -16.20 0.17
N HIS A 48 -10.25 -16.59 -0.65
CA HIS A 48 -8.98 -17.21 -0.23
C HIS A 48 -7.76 -16.59 -0.91
N PHE A 49 -7.96 -15.55 -1.73
CA PHE A 49 -6.89 -14.87 -2.43
C PHE A 49 -6.34 -13.74 -1.55
N LYS A 50 -5.14 -13.93 -1.02
CA LYS A 50 -4.45 -12.89 -0.24
C LYS A 50 -3.68 -11.98 -1.20
N MET A 51 -3.93 -10.68 -1.12
CA MET A 51 -3.14 -9.69 -1.86
C MET A 51 -1.68 -9.75 -1.39
N VAL A 52 -0.78 -10.13 -2.30
CA VAL A 52 0.66 -10.17 -2.02
C VAL A 52 1.25 -8.78 -2.26
N ARG A 53 1.45 -8.02 -1.18
CA ARG A 53 2.07 -6.67 -1.25
C ARG A 53 3.60 -6.70 -1.22
N TYR A 54 4.18 -7.68 -0.53
CA TYR A 54 5.62 -7.76 -0.27
C TYR A 54 6.09 -9.22 -0.24
N SER A 55 6.35 -9.83 -1.39
CA SER A 55 6.95 -11.17 -1.53
C SER A 55 8.41 -11.12 -1.96
N GLY A 56 9.12 -12.24 -1.77
CA GLY A 56 10.52 -12.39 -2.19
C GLY A 56 11.44 -11.32 -1.59
N PHE A 57 12.17 -10.63 -2.45
CA PHE A 57 13.10 -9.56 -2.07
C PHE A 57 12.40 -8.27 -1.60
N LEU A 58 11.10 -8.10 -1.87
CA LEU A 58 10.31 -6.95 -1.39
C LEU A 58 9.79 -7.12 0.05
N THR A 59 9.96 -8.31 0.66
CA THR A 59 9.58 -8.55 2.07
C THR A 59 10.30 -7.57 3.00
N ASN A 60 9.57 -6.88 3.89
CA ASN A 60 10.15 -5.85 4.78
C ASN A 60 11.42 -6.29 5.53
N ARG A 61 11.52 -7.59 5.87
CA ARG A 61 12.68 -8.17 6.55
C ARG A 61 13.91 -8.30 5.64
N LYS A 62 13.74 -8.70 4.39
CA LYS A 62 14.84 -8.94 3.44
C LYS A 62 15.08 -7.76 2.50
N ARG A 63 14.16 -6.80 2.43
CA ARG A 63 14.22 -5.64 1.53
C ARG A 63 15.47 -4.80 1.76
N GLY A 64 15.93 -4.67 3.01
CA GLY A 64 17.15 -3.91 3.30
C GLY A 64 18.42 -4.53 2.69
N THR A 65 18.49 -5.86 2.58
CA THR A 65 19.68 -6.59 2.12
C THR A 65 19.58 -7.01 0.67
N LEU A 66 18.42 -7.49 0.21
CA LEU A 66 18.25 -8.03 -1.14
C LEU A 66 17.95 -6.96 -2.19
N LEU A 67 17.29 -5.86 -1.80
CA LEU A 67 16.92 -4.83 -2.77
C LEU A 67 18.14 -4.10 -3.38
N PRO A 68 19.20 -3.76 -2.63
CA PRO A 68 20.43 -3.21 -3.22
C PRO A 68 21.05 -4.13 -4.28
N LEU A 69 21.14 -5.44 -4.01
CA LEU A 69 21.68 -6.42 -4.96
C LEU A 69 20.89 -6.47 -6.26
N VAL A 70 19.56 -6.33 -6.18
CA VAL A 70 18.70 -6.28 -7.37
C VAL A 70 18.96 -5.00 -8.17
N TYR A 71 19.17 -3.85 -7.51
CA TYR A 71 19.50 -2.61 -8.21
C TYR A 71 20.88 -2.68 -8.90
N GLU A 72 21.87 -3.28 -8.24
CA GLU A 72 23.20 -3.53 -8.85
C GLU A 72 23.08 -4.44 -10.08
N ALA A 73 22.34 -5.55 -9.97
CA ALA A 73 22.12 -6.47 -11.09
C ALA A 73 21.38 -5.81 -12.27
N LEU A 74 20.51 -4.84 -12.00
CA LEU A 74 19.77 -4.08 -13.00
C LEU A 74 20.53 -2.84 -13.51
N LEU A 75 21.75 -2.59 -13.02
CA LEU A 75 22.55 -1.39 -13.33
C LEU A 75 21.79 -0.07 -13.07
N GLN A 76 20.89 -0.08 -12.08
CA GLN A 76 20.09 1.09 -11.73
C GLN A 76 20.79 1.90 -10.64
N ALA A 77 21.14 3.15 -10.95
CA ALA A 77 21.64 4.08 -9.96
C ALA A 77 20.51 4.44 -8.98
N ARG A 78 20.70 4.12 -7.70
CA ARG A 78 19.75 4.50 -6.65
C ARG A 78 20.17 5.84 -6.05
N GLU A 79 19.38 6.87 -6.30
CA GLU A 79 19.55 8.15 -5.59
C GLU A 79 19.13 7.98 -4.13
N LYS A 80 20.09 8.23 -3.23
CA LYS A 80 19.78 8.32 -1.80
C LYS A 80 19.04 9.64 -1.59
N PRO A 81 17.88 9.65 -0.90
CA PRO A 81 17.19 10.90 -0.65
C PRO A 81 18.10 11.84 0.14
N GLU A 82 18.23 13.09 -0.32
CA GLU A 82 19.07 14.12 0.32
C GLU A 82 18.73 14.30 1.80
N LYS A 83 17.42 14.22 2.10
CA LYS A 83 16.90 14.40 3.46
C LYS A 83 16.60 13.04 4.08
N PRO A 84 17.18 12.72 5.25
CA PRO A 84 16.83 11.51 5.96
C PRO A 84 15.35 11.57 6.35
N GLY A 85 14.62 10.50 6.04
CA GLY A 85 13.22 10.39 6.46
C GLY A 85 13.08 10.37 7.98
N PHE A 86 11.90 10.73 8.48
CA PHE A 86 11.60 10.81 9.92
C PHE A 86 12.02 9.56 10.72
N ALA A 87 11.88 8.37 10.14
CA ALA A 87 12.32 7.12 10.75
C ALA A 87 13.83 7.06 11.04
N VAL A 88 14.65 7.62 10.15
CA VAL A 88 16.12 7.68 10.32
C VAL A 88 16.48 8.68 11.41
N LEU A 89 15.81 9.82 11.45
CA LEU A 89 16.01 10.84 12.48
C LEU A 89 15.66 10.30 13.88
N ILE A 90 14.50 9.65 14.01
CA ILE A 90 14.05 9.02 15.27
C ILE A 90 15.00 7.90 15.72
N LYS A 91 15.53 7.11 14.78
CA LYS A 91 16.52 6.07 15.10
C LYS A 91 17.84 6.67 15.62
N GLY A 92 18.29 7.79 15.04
CA GLY A 92 19.45 8.53 15.53
C GLY A 92 19.22 9.12 16.92
N PHE A 93 18.04 9.69 17.16
CA PHE A 93 17.69 10.30 18.44
C PHE A 93 17.55 9.29 19.59
N LEU A 94 16.88 8.16 19.35
CA LEU A 94 16.58 7.17 20.39
C LEU A 94 17.68 6.11 20.58
N GLY A 95 18.71 6.08 19.71
CA GLY A 95 19.74 5.05 19.67
C GLY A 95 19.22 3.61 19.47
N THR A 96 17.91 3.44 19.29
CA THR A 96 17.22 2.15 19.25
C THR A 96 16.29 2.10 18.04
N ASP A 97 16.44 1.04 17.25
CA ASP A 97 15.56 0.81 16.10
C ASP A 97 14.23 0.21 16.59
N ARG A 98 13.25 1.08 16.83
CA ARG A 98 11.90 0.69 17.29
C ARG A 98 11.18 -0.24 16.31
N MET A 99 11.60 -0.27 15.03
CA MET A 99 11.06 -1.20 14.03
C MET A 99 11.73 -2.58 14.12
N HIS A 100 12.98 -2.65 14.58
CA HIS A 100 13.69 -3.92 14.78
C HIS A 100 13.13 -4.73 15.96
N SER A 101 12.73 -4.07 17.05
CA SER A 101 12.11 -4.73 18.22
C SER A 101 10.75 -5.36 17.90
N LEU A 102 9.94 -4.72 17.04
CA LEU A 102 8.68 -5.27 16.51
C LEU A 102 8.90 -6.46 15.57
N GLN A 103 9.98 -6.45 14.77
CA GLN A 103 10.31 -7.58 13.91
C GLN A 103 10.80 -8.81 14.70
N ARG A 104 11.52 -8.61 15.83
CA ARG A 104 11.96 -9.71 16.71
C ARG A 104 10.80 -10.39 17.43
N SER A 105 9.86 -9.62 17.96
CA SER A 105 8.66 -10.16 18.63
C SER A 105 7.77 -10.96 17.65
N ALA A 106 7.59 -10.48 16.42
CA ALA A 106 6.87 -11.21 15.36
C ALA A 106 7.62 -12.44 14.78
N ALA A 107 8.92 -12.59 15.07
CA ALA A 107 9.72 -13.76 14.71
C ALA A 107 9.68 -14.83 15.82
N LEU A 108 9.57 -14.44 17.09
CA LEU A 108 9.39 -15.36 18.22
C LEU A 108 8.04 -16.09 18.12
N CYS A 109 6.97 -15.35 17.82
CA CYS A 109 5.60 -15.89 17.70
C CYS A 109 5.43 -16.89 16.52
N ARG A 110 6.38 -16.94 15.57
CA ARG A 110 6.36 -17.88 14.43
C ARG A 110 7.22 -19.13 14.59
N ARG A 111 7.94 -19.28 15.71
CA ARG A 111 8.70 -20.50 16.04
C ARG A 111 7.96 -21.44 16.99
N SER A 112 6.82 -21.00 17.53
CA SER A 112 6.02 -21.70 18.53
C SER A 112 4.69 -22.24 17.96
N GLY A 113 4.63 -22.52 16.67
CA GLY A 113 3.47 -23.09 15.98
C GLY A 113 3.90 -24.06 14.91
#